data_AF-A0A9X0NZI6-F1
#
_entry.id   AF-A0A9X0NZI6-F1
#
_cell.length_a   1.000
_cell.length_b   1.000
_cell.length_c   1.000
_cell.angle_alpha   90.00
_cell.angle_beta   90.00
_cell.angle_gamma   90.00
#
_symmetry.space_group_name_H-M   'P 1'
#
loop_
_entity.id
_entity.type
_entity.pdbx_description
1 polymer ?
#
loop_
_entity_poly.entity_id
_entity_poly.type
_entity_poly.pdbx_seq_one_letter_code
_entity_poly.pdbx_strand_id
1 'polypeptide(L)'
;MKEAQLREPHASLARLSELTRPVLKENRALMNTEKGYAIGAIQPPPRALVHQYRLPEGVEAFVILSDGFSRWYDVFGLGSSEDLFRRISAGEASQVLEELRAAERDDPEGRRFPRFKMHDDATCLYAKVDAL
;
A
#
# COMPACT_ATOMS: atom_id res chain seq x y z
N MET A 1 11.38 8.12 2.05
CA MET A 1 11.99 8.21 0.70
C MET A 1 11.79 9.59 0.10
N LYS A 2 10.54 10.02 -0.12
CA LYS A 2 10.21 11.35 -0.68
C LYS A 2 10.93 12.52 -0.01
N GLU A 3 10.94 12.60 1.33
CA GLU A 3 11.68 13.64 2.04
C GLU A 3 13.20 13.61 1.82
N ALA A 4 13.80 12.42 1.79
CA ALA A 4 15.22 12.27 1.51
C ALA A 4 15.56 12.74 0.09
N GLN A 5 14.69 12.45 -0.88
CA GLN A 5 14.85 12.90 -2.25
C GLN A 5 14.62 14.42 -2.40
N LEU A 6 13.73 15.02 -1.60
CA LEU A 6 13.61 16.49 -1.56
C LEU A 6 14.88 17.14 -1.00
N ARG A 7 15.54 16.51 -0.03
CA ARG A 7 16.81 16.99 0.55
C ARG A 7 18.01 16.80 -0.38
N GLU A 8 18.09 15.66 -1.07
CA GLU A 8 19.15 15.35 -2.04
C GLU A 8 18.55 14.87 -3.39
N PRO A 9 18.07 15.79 -4.27
CA PRO A 9 17.32 15.43 -5.49
C PRO A 9 18.09 14.63 -6.54
N HIS A 10 19.42 14.74 -6.53
CA HIS A 10 20.31 14.07 -7.47
C HIS A 10 21.06 12.89 -6.84
N ALA A 11 20.77 12.55 -5.58
CA ALA A 11 21.39 11.41 -4.91
C ALA A 11 21.02 10.09 -5.60
N SER A 12 21.96 9.15 -5.58
CA SER A 12 21.68 7.78 -5.99
C SER A 12 20.69 7.11 -5.03
N LEU A 13 20.02 6.05 -5.46
CA LEU A 13 19.15 5.29 -4.56
C LEU A 13 19.88 4.70 -3.36
N ALA A 14 21.11 4.25 -3.55
CA ALA A 14 21.94 3.76 -2.46
C ALA A 14 22.11 4.84 -1.38
N ARG A 15 22.34 6.09 -1.81
CA ARG A 15 22.46 7.24 -0.91
C ARG A 15 21.12 7.57 -0.24
N LEU A 16 20.02 7.59 -0.97
CA LEU A 16 18.69 7.82 -0.39
C LEU A 16 18.28 6.72 0.60
N SER A 17 18.64 5.46 0.33
CA SER A 17 18.46 4.32 1.23
C SER A 17 19.29 4.46 2.50
N GLU A 18 20.54 4.92 2.39
CA GLU A 18 21.40 5.21 3.54
C GLU A 18 20.79 6.29 4.44
N LEU A 19 20.36 7.41 3.85
CA LEU A 19 19.75 8.53 4.58
C LEU A 19 18.47 8.16 5.34
N THR A 20 17.72 7.20 4.81
CA THR A 20 16.42 6.80 5.37
C THR A 20 16.53 5.64 6.35
N ARG A 21 17.66 4.92 6.37
CA ARG A 21 17.87 3.72 7.19
C ARG A 21 17.66 3.94 8.70
N PRO A 22 18.12 5.05 9.32
CA PRO A 22 17.87 5.29 10.74
C PRO A 22 16.38 5.39 11.05
N VAL A 23 15.64 6.20 10.26
CA VAL A 23 14.19 6.38 10.40
C VAL A 23 13.43 5.07 10.19
N LEU A 24 13.84 4.25 9.21
CA LEU A 24 13.22 2.93 9.00
C LEU A 24 13.44 1.99 10.19
N LYS A 25 14.61 2.05 10.85
CA LYS A 25 14.90 1.26 12.03
C LYS A 25 14.05 1.70 13.23
N GLU A 26 13.92 3.00 13.44
CA GLU A 26 13.06 3.59 14.47
C GLU A 26 11.60 3.21 14.25
N ASN A 27 11.08 3.37 13.02
CA ASN A 27 9.71 2.99 12.69
C ASN A 27 9.43 1.50 12.87
N ARG A 28 10.41 0.63 12.60
CA ARG A 28 10.27 -0.82 12.84
C ARG A 28 10.21 -1.16 14.32
N ALA A 29 10.91 -0.42 15.17
CA ALA A 29 10.84 -0.61 16.62
C ALA A 29 9.47 -0.27 17.21
N LEU A 30 8.61 0.43 16.46
CA LEU A 30 7.25 0.78 16.87
C LEU A 30 6.20 -0.28 16.47
N MET A 31 6.54 -1.26 15.61
CA MET A 31 5.60 -2.28 15.15
C MET A 31 4.99 -3.04 16.34
N ASN A 32 3.66 -3.10 16.40
CA ASN A 32 2.90 -3.79 17.44
C ASN A 32 3.23 -3.34 18.88
N THR A 33 3.68 -2.10 19.05
CA THR A 33 3.85 -1.47 20.38
C THR A 33 2.64 -0.60 20.72
N GLU A 34 2.40 -0.34 22.01
CA GLU A 34 1.26 0.49 22.46
C GLU A 34 1.26 1.91 21.88
N LYS A 35 2.44 2.46 21.57
CA LYS A 35 2.63 3.80 21.01
C LYS A 35 2.90 3.82 19.51
N GLY A 36 2.79 2.66 18.86
CA GLY A 36 3.15 2.48 17.46
C GLY A 36 1.94 2.17 16.57
N TYR A 37 2.14 1.25 15.62
CA TYR A 37 1.13 0.85 14.66
C TYR A 37 1.03 -0.68 14.56
N ALA A 38 -0.15 -1.15 14.16
CA ALA A 38 -0.40 -2.57 13.96
C ALA A 38 0.18 -3.03 12.62
N ILE A 39 0.79 -4.21 12.63
CA ILE A 39 1.10 -5.01 11.45
C ILE A 39 0.53 -6.42 11.61
N GLY A 40 0.25 -7.09 10.49
CA GLY A 40 -0.03 -8.53 10.50
C GLY A 40 1.22 -9.30 10.92
N ALA A 41 1.20 -9.87 12.13
CA ALA A 41 2.28 -10.69 12.67
C ALA A 41 1.71 -11.96 13.30
N ILE A 42 2.58 -12.91 13.65
CA ILE A 42 2.18 -14.17 14.33
C ILE A 42 1.47 -13.87 15.65
N GLN A 43 1.98 -12.89 16.41
CA GLN A 43 1.30 -12.40 17.61
C GLN A 43 0.40 -11.22 17.24
N PRO A 44 -0.85 -11.18 17.75
CA PRO A 44 -1.74 -10.07 17.47
C PRO A 44 -1.18 -8.76 18.02
N PRO A 45 -1.43 -7.63 17.34
CA PRO A 45 -1.07 -6.32 17.86
C PRO A 45 -1.84 -5.99 19.15
N PRO A 46 -1.40 -4.99 19.92
CA PRO A 46 -2.18 -4.45 21.03
C PRO A 46 -3.61 -4.13 20.59
N ARG A 47 -4.60 -4.50 21.41
CA ARG A 47 -6.02 -4.32 21.09
C ARG A 47 -6.38 -2.87 20.74
N ALA A 48 -5.69 -1.90 21.34
CA ALA A 48 -5.88 -0.48 21.07
C ALA A 48 -5.55 -0.07 19.61
N LEU A 49 -4.76 -0.88 18.90
CA LEU A 49 -4.40 -0.67 17.50
C LEU A 49 -5.28 -1.47 16.52
N VAL A 50 -6.27 -2.22 17.04
CA VAL A 50 -7.20 -3.00 16.23
C VAL A 50 -8.49 -2.22 16.05
N HIS A 51 -8.81 -1.90 14.81
CA HIS A 51 -10.06 -1.24 14.46
C HIS A 51 -11.12 -2.25 14.05
N GLN A 52 -12.35 -2.01 14.52
CA GLN A 52 -13.54 -2.76 14.11
C GLN A 52 -14.51 -1.78 13.46
N TYR A 53 -14.98 -2.15 12.28
CA TYR A 53 -15.94 -1.34 11.52
C TYR A 53 -17.20 -2.18 11.27
N ARG A 54 -18.35 -1.52 11.36
CA ARG A 54 -19.62 -2.05 10.86
C ARG A 54 -19.89 -1.39 9.52
N LEU A 55 -20.18 -2.21 8.51
CA LEU A 55 -20.57 -1.68 7.20
C LEU A 55 -21.92 -0.96 7.34
N PRO A 56 -22.09 0.21 6.71
CA PRO A 56 -23.38 0.88 6.64
C PRO A 56 -24.46 -0.01 6.00
N GLU A 57 -25.72 0.22 6.34
CA GLU A 57 -26.85 -0.41 5.65
C GLU A 57 -26.85 -0.04 4.17
N GLY A 58 -27.21 -1.00 3.31
CA GLY A 58 -27.25 -0.82 1.85
C GLY A 58 -25.91 -0.98 1.13
N VAL A 59 -24.81 -1.29 1.82
CA VAL A 59 -23.56 -1.70 1.16
C VAL A 59 -23.75 -3.08 0.51
N GLU A 60 -23.64 -3.15 -0.82
CA GLU A 60 -23.82 -4.39 -1.59
C GLU A 60 -22.49 -5.14 -1.83
N ALA A 61 -21.37 -4.43 -1.78
CA ALA A 61 -20.05 -5.01 -1.99
C ALA A 61 -18.95 -4.10 -1.43
N PHE A 62 -17.79 -4.68 -1.16
CA PHE A 62 -16.60 -3.95 -0.76
C PHE A 62 -15.34 -4.60 -1.31
N VAL A 63 -14.26 -3.80 -1.36
CA VAL A 63 -12.91 -4.27 -1.67
C VAL A 63 -12.00 -3.91 -0.50
N ILE A 64 -11.16 -4.86 -0.09
CA ILE A 64 -10.03 -4.62 0.82
C ILE A 64 -8.74 -4.77 0.01
N LEU A 65 -7.84 -3.81 0.14
CA LEU A 65 -6.57 -3.77 -0.56
C LEU A 65 -5.43 -3.79 0.45
N SER A 66 -4.34 -4.50 0.14
CA SER A 66 -3.05 -4.19 0.76
C SER A 66 -2.57 -2.83 0.26
N ASP A 67 -1.70 -2.19 1.06
CA ASP A 67 -0.97 -0.99 0.64
C ASP A 67 -0.21 -1.23 -0.66
N GLY A 68 0.32 -2.44 -0.88
CA GLY A 68 0.95 -2.81 -2.13
C GLY A 68 0.03 -2.80 -3.35
N PHE A 69 -1.26 -3.15 -3.20
CA PHE A 69 -2.22 -3.13 -4.30
C PHE A 69 -2.80 -1.73 -4.55
N SER A 70 -3.00 -0.92 -3.50
CA SER A 70 -3.52 0.46 -3.62
C SER A 70 -2.60 1.38 -4.43
N ARG A 71 -1.30 1.04 -4.53
CA ARG A 71 -0.28 1.72 -5.36
C ARG A 71 -0.72 2.01 -6.78
N TRP A 72 -1.62 1.19 -7.34
CA TRP A 72 -2.19 1.39 -8.67
C TRP A 72 -2.80 2.80 -8.82
N TYR A 73 -3.58 3.28 -7.83
CA TYR A 73 -4.16 4.63 -7.87
C TYR A 73 -3.38 5.67 -7.04
N ASP A 74 -2.90 5.32 -5.84
CA ASP A 74 -2.35 6.32 -4.90
C ASP A 74 -0.87 6.68 -5.14
N VAL A 75 -0.09 5.79 -5.75
CA VAL A 75 1.31 6.03 -6.14
C VAL A 75 1.43 6.31 -7.63
N PHE A 76 0.86 5.44 -8.47
CA PHE A 76 1.06 5.49 -9.92
C PHE A 76 0.01 6.30 -10.68
N GLY A 77 -1.15 6.57 -10.05
CA GLY A 77 -2.21 7.37 -10.67
C GLY A 77 -2.73 6.78 -11.97
N LEU A 78 -2.83 5.45 -12.07
CA LEU A 78 -3.30 4.76 -13.28
C LEU A 78 -4.82 4.87 -13.49
N GLY A 79 -5.53 5.40 -12.48
CA GLY A 79 -6.94 5.74 -12.47
C GLY A 79 -7.35 6.15 -11.05
N SER A 80 -8.65 6.27 -10.79
CA SER A 80 -9.17 6.59 -9.46
C SER A 80 -9.41 5.34 -8.59
N SER A 81 -9.70 5.54 -7.30
CA SER A 81 -10.14 4.47 -6.41
C SER A 81 -11.45 3.82 -6.89
N GLU A 82 -12.35 4.61 -7.49
CA GLU A 82 -13.63 4.14 -8.05
C GLU A 82 -13.39 3.32 -9.32
N ASP A 83 -12.45 3.73 -10.18
CA ASP A 83 -12.03 2.94 -11.33
C ASP A 83 -11.49 1.58 -10.89
N LEU A 84 -10.62 1.59 -9.88
CA LEU A 84 -10.05 0.39 -9.30
C LEU A 84 -11.14 -0.55 -8.76
N PHE A 85 -12.09 -0.02 -7.98
CA PHE A 85 -13.22 -0.79 -7.47
C PHE A 85 -14.04 -1.42 -8.61
N ARG A 86 -14.40 -0.63 -9.63
CA ARG A 86 -15.18 -1.12 -10.78
C ARG A 86 -14.48 -2.27 -11.47
N ARG A 87 -13.18 -2.15 -11.75
CA ARG A 87 -12.39 -3.19 -12.42
C ARG A 87 -12.27 -4.46 -11.59
N ILE A 88 -11.98 -4.33 -10.29
CA ILE A 88 -11.93 -5.48 -9.38
C ILE A 88 -13.29 -6.19 -9.33
N SER A 89 -14.39 -5.43 -9.23
CA SER A 89 -15.75 -5.98 -9.20
C SER A 89 -16.15 -6.69 -10.50
N ALA A 90 -15.55 -6.29 -11.63
CA ALA A 90 -15.70 -6.92 -12.93
C ALA A 90 -14.82 -8.18 -13.12
N GLY A 91 -14.04 -8.57 -12.11
CA GLY A 91 -13.13 -9.72 -12.17
C GLY A 91 -11.79 -9.43 -12.82
N GLU A 92 -11.42 -8.15 -13.00
CA GLU A 92 -10.20 -7.74 -13.70
C GLU A 92 -8.99 -7.53 -12.77
N ALA A 93 -9.02 -8.10 -11.56
CA ALA A 93 -7.98 -7.87 -10.56
C ALA A 93 -6.58 -8.30 -11.04
N SER A 94 -6.49 -9.36 -11.85
CA SER A 94 -5.22 -9.81 -12.42
C SER A 94 -4.64 -8.81 -13.42
N GLN A 95 -5.47 -8.23 -14.29
CA GLN A 95 -5.07 -7.23 -15.27
C GLN A 95 -4.63 -5.94 -14.58
N VAL A 96 -5.35 -5.51 -13.54
CA VAL A 96 -4.96 -4.39 -12.69
C VAL A 96 -3.58 -4.64 -12.05
N LEU A 97 -3.33 -5.85 -11.54
CA LEU A 97 -2.03 -6.22 -10.98
C LEU A 97 -0.92 -6.19 -12.04
N GLU A 98 -1.19 -6.67 -13.26
CA GLU A 98 -0.24 -6.62 -14.37
C GLU A 98 0.14 -5.18 -14.74
N GLU A 99 -0.83 -4.27 -14.80
CA GLU A 99 -0.61 -2.85 -15.04
C GLU A 99 0.21 -2.21 -13.93
N LEU A 100 -0.10 -2.51 -12.66
CA LEU A 100 0.70 -2.08 -11.52
C LEU A 100 2.15 -2.56 -11.66
N ARG A 101 2.38 -3.84 -12.01
CA ARG A 101 3.72 -4.36 -12.23
C ARG A 101 4.41 -3.74 -13.45
N ALA A 102 3.67 -3.36 -14.48
CA ALA A 102 4.22 -2.65 -15.63
C ALA A 102 4.69 -1.24 -15.23
N ALA A 103 3.88 -0.48 -14.50
CA ALA A 103 4.26 0.84 -13.98
C ALA A 103 5.45 0.77 -13.01
N GLU A 104 5.52 -0.27 -12.18
CA GLU A 104 6.66 -0.50 -11.29
C GLU A 104 7.97 -0.77 -12.05
N ARG A 105 7.90 -1.51 -13.16
CA ARG A 105 9.05 -1.83 -14.03
C ARG A 105 9.47 -0.68 -14.93
N ASP A 106 8.56 0.24 -15.27
CA ASP A 106 8.86 1.47 -16.02
C ASP A 106 9.70 2.47 -15.19
N ASP A 107 9.58 2.40 -13.86
CA ASP A 107 10.35 3.23 -12.93
C ASP A 107 11.10 2.35 -11.91
N PRO A 108 12.00 1.44 -12.34
CA PRO A 108 12.54 0.38 -11.48
C PRO A 108 13.29 0.93 -10.27
N GLU A 109 13.81 2.14 -10.41
CA GLU A 109 14.53 2.86 -9.38
C GLU A 109 13.62 3.76 -8.51
N GLY A 110 12.35 3.94 -8.82
CA GLY A 110 11.50 4.83 -8.03
C GLY A 110 11.90 6.30 -8.11
N ARG A 111 12.47 6.75 -9.24
CA ARG A 111 12.86 8.14 -9.43
C ARG A 111 11.66 9.03 -9.66
N ARG A 112 10.72 8.57 -10.49
CA ARG A 112 9.46 9.28 -10.80
C ARG A 112 8.47 9.11 -9.65
N PHE A 113 8.39 7.93 -9.07
CA PHE A 113 7.52 7.60 -7.95
C PHE A 113 8.33 7.08 -6.75
N PRO A 114 8.74 7.96 -5.80
CA PRO A 114 9.67 7.66 -4.73
C PRO A 114 9.23 6.50 -3.84
N ARG A 115 10.02 5.42 -3.79
CA ARG A 115 9.71 4.20 -3.02
C ARG A 115 10.96 3.43 -2.58
N PHE A 116 10.81 2.55 -1.60
CA PHE A 116 11.92 1.77 -1.03
C PHE A 116 12.21 0.45 -1.74
N LYS A 117 11.21 -0.08 -2.45
CA LYS A 117 11.27 -1.34 -3.17
C LYS A 117 10.49 -1.20 -4.47
N MET A 118 10.92 -1.94 -5.50
CA MET A 118 10.24 -1.92 -6.80
C MET A 118 8.81 -2.46 -6.65
N HIS A 119 8.69 -3.64 -6.05
CA HIS A 119 7.43 -4.35 -5.81
C HIS A 119 7.13 -4.47 -4.31
N ASP A 120 5.86 -4.30 -3.98
CA ASP A 120 5.27 -4.71 -2.70
C ASP A 120 4.37 -5.94 -2.88
N ASP A 121 4.09 -6.65 -1.80
CA ASP A 121 3.06 -7.68 -1.77
C ASP A 121 1.70 -7.01 -2.03
N ALA A 122 1.06 -7.44 -3.12
CA ALA A 122 -0.17 -6.84 -3.61
C ALA A 122 -1.30 -7.86 -3.51
N THR A 123 -2.23 -7.60 -2.60
CA THR A 123 -3.38 -8.46 -2.35
C THR A 123 -4.65 -7.62 -2.44
N CYS A 124 -5.67 -8.15 -3.11
CA CYS A 124 -7.02 -7.62 -3.08
C CYS A 124 -8.01 -8.70 -2.67
N LEU A 125 -9.01 -8.32 -1.88
CA LEU A 125 -10.19 -9.12 -1.56
C LEU A 125 -11.41 -8.36 -2.07
N TYR A 126 -12.21 -8.99 -2.91
CA TYR A 126 -13.54 -8.51 -3.28
C TYR A 126 -14.59 -9.40 -2.62
N ALA A 127 -15.59 -8.79 -2.01
CA ALA A 127 -16.72 -9.50 -1.41
C ALA A 127 -18.02 -8.79 -1.73
N LYS A 128 -19.05 -9.59 -2.07
CA LYS A 128 -20.44 -9.15 -2.07
C LYS A 128 -21.01 -9.34 -0.68
N VAL A 129 -21.90 -8.43 -0.29
CA VAL A 129 -22.63 -8.48 0.96
C VAL A 129 -24.05 -8.86 0.59
N ASP A 130 -24.45 -10.08 0.95
CA ASP A 130 -25.84 -10.47 0.83
C ASP A 130 -26.67 -9.68 1.85
N ALA A 131 -27.90 -9.32 1.49
CA ALA A 131 -28.83 -8.74 2.44
C ALA A 131 -29.05 -9.72 3.60
N LEU A 132 -28.66 -9.29 4.81
CA LEU A 132 -28.95 -9.99 6.06
C LEU A 132 -30.45 -9.91 6.39
#